data_AF-A0A3D0M5M0-F1
#
_entry.id   AF-A0A3D0M5M0-F1
#
_cell.length_a   1.000
_cell.length_b   1.000
_cell.length_c   1.000
_cell.angle_alpha   90.00
_cell.angle_beta   90.00
_cell.angle_gamma   90.00
#
_symmetry.space_group_name_H-M   'P 1'
#
loop_
_entity.id
_entity.type
_entity.pdbx_description
1 polymer ?
#
loop_
_entity_poly.entity_id
_entity_poly.type
_entity_poly.pdbx_seq_one_letter_code
_entity_poly.pdbx_strand_id
1 'polypeptide(L)'
;MAKTKTEKIADIQAQIEQLKNQEKRLMQQQKEQERKDRTKRLCKRMGLLESMLPDTIPLTEEQFKIFLERTIITEHSRHILTEIQAGHINPILSNTAGTAQSNGAEREQDGDNGARVTG
;
A
#
# COMPACT_ATOMS: atom_id res chain seq x y z
N MET A 1 30.18 -44.76 8.55
CA MET A 1 30.64 -44.42 9.90
C MET A 1 29.65 -43.45 10.51
N ALA A 2 29.26 -43.62 11.78
CA ALA A 2 28.37 -42.66 12.44
C ALA A 2 29.15 -41.37 12.74
N LYS A 3 28.56 -40.20 12.45
CA LYS A 3 29.17 -38.91 12.76
C LYS A 3 29.57 -38.85 14.23
N THR A 4 30.78 -38.35 14.49
CA THR A 4 31.27 -38.16 15.86
C THR A 4 30.44 -37.08 16.55
N LYS A 5 30.43 -37.07 17.89
CA LYS A 5 29.70 -36.04 18.66
C LYS A 5 30.19 -34.62 18.29
N THR A 6 31.48 -34.47 18.01
CA THR A 6 32.10 -33.20 17.60
C THR A 6 31.59 -32.71 16.25
N GLU A 7 31.49 -33.60 15.25
CA GLU A 7 30.92 -33.26 13.93
C GLU A 7 29.46 -32.82 14.05
N LYS A 8 28.66 -33.50 14.88
CA LYS A 8 27.26 -33.11 15.13
C LYS A 8 27.16 -31.72 15.77
N ILE A 9 28.08 -31.36 16.66
CA ILE A 9 28.12 -30.02 17.27
C ILE A 9 28.45 -28.96 16.22
N ALA A 10 29.44 -29.21 15.36
CA ALA A 10 29.81 -28.30 14.28
C ALA A 10 28.66 -28.11 13.28
N ASP A 11 27.97 -29.19 12.90
CA ASP A 11 26.80 -29.14 12.01
C ASP A 11 25.68 -28.28 12.61
N ILE A 12 25.40 -28.42 13.90
CA ILE A 12 24.36 -27.63 14.59
C ILE A 12 24.76 -26.15 14.65
N GLN A 13 26.04 -25.83 14.91
CA GLN A 13 26.52 -24.45 14.91
C GLN A 13 26.35 -23.78 13.54
N ALA A 14 26.69 -24.48 12.46
CA ALA A 14 26.48 -24.00 11.10
C ALA A 14 25.00 -23.76 10.79
N GLN A 15 24.10 -24.65 11.24
CA GLN A 15 22.66 -24.46 11.10
C GLN A 15 22.15 -23.23 11.87
N ILE A 16 22.64 -22.99 13.09
CA ILE A 16 22.27 -21.80 13.87
C ILE A 16 22.69 -20.53 13.13
N GLU A 17 23.89 -20.50 12.56
CA GLU A 17 24.36 -19.35 11.79
C GLU A 17 23.52 -19.12 10.52
N GLN A 18 23.19 -20.19 9.80
CA GLN A 18 22.30 -20.13 8.64
C GLN A 18 20.92 -19.58 9.01
N LEU A 19 20.33 -20.08 10.10
CA LEU A 19 19.01 -19.63 10.58
C LEU A 19 19.04 -18.16 11.01
N LYS A 20 20.10 -17.71 11.70
CA LYS A 20 20.28 -16.29 12.06
C LYS A 20 20.35 -15.38 10.82
N ASN A 21 21.04 -15.83 9.77
CA ASN A 21 21.12 -15.08 8.51
C ASN A 21 19.76 -15.05 7.79
N GLN A 22 19.02 -16.16 7.83
CA GLN A 22 17.67 -16.24 7.29
C GLN A 22 16.69 -15.32 8.04
N GLU A 23 16.75 -15.29 9.37
CA GLU A 23 15.93 -14.39 10.21
C GLU A 23 16.19 -12.92 9.84
N LYS A 24 17.45 -12.50 9.77
CA LYS A 24 17.81 -11.13 9.35
C LYS A 24 17.26 -10.78 7.97
N ARG A 25 17.34 -11.71 7.01
CA ARG A 25 16.79 -11.53 5.66
C ARG A 25 15.27 -11.36 5.69
N LEU A 26 14.56 -12.21 6.42
CA LEU A 26 13.11 -12.15 6.55
C LEU A 26 12.66 -10.84 7.21
N MET A 27 13.35 -10.40 8.26
CA MET A 27 13.10 -9.11 8.91
C MET A 27 13.27 -7.94 7.96
N GLN A 28 14.30 -7.96 7.10
CA GLN A 28 14.50 -6.90 6.11
C GLN A 28 13.41 -6.91 5.03
N GLN A 29 13.02 -8.09 4.55
CA GLN A 29 11.94 -8.25 3.58
C GLN A 29 10.60 -7.75 4.14
N GLN A 30 10.31 -8.05 5.41
CA GLN A 30 9.11 -7.54 6.08
C GLN A 30 9.10 -6.01 6.12
N LYS A 31 10.20 -5.38 6.55
CA LYS A 31 10.31 -3.91 6.58
C LYS A 31 10.14 -3.28 5.20
N GLU A 32 10.68 -3.90 4.16
CA GLU A 32 10.50 -3.44 2.78
C GLU A 32 9.05 -3.56 2.33
N GLN A 33 8.41 -4.68 2.65
CA GLN A 33 7.01 -4.92 2.35
C GLN A 33 6.10 -3.89 3.05
N GLU A 34 6.33 -3.62 4.33
CA GLU A 34 5.59 -2.59 5.08
C GLU A 34 5.73 -1.20 4.46
N ARG A 35 6.92 -0.86 3.93
CA ARG A 35 7.13 0.41 3.21
C ARG A 35 6.37 0.45 1.89
N LYS A 36 6.36 -0.65 1.12
CA LYS A 36 5.59 -0.77 -0.12
C LYS A 36 4.10 -0.66 0.15
N ASP A 37 3.61 -1.35 1.16
CA ASP A 37 2.19 -1.32 1.54
C ASP A 37 1.77 0.05 2.08
N ARG A 38 2.62 0.70 2.87
CA ARG A 38 2.40 2.09 3.29
C ARG A 38 2.27 3.01 2.07
N THR A 39 3.22 2.93 1.13
CA THR A 39 3.22 3.78 -0.06
C THR A 39 1.99 3.53 -0.93
N LYS A 40 1.66 2.27 -1.20
CA LYS A 40 0.46 1.87 -1.94
C LYS A 40 -0.82 2.41 -1.29
N ARG A 41 -0.94 2.31 0.03
CA ARG A 41 -2.09 2.86 0.78
C ARG A 41 -2.17 4.38 0.66
N LEU A 42 -1.03 5.09 0.77
CA LEU A 42 -1.00 6.55 0.65
C LEU A 42 -1.41 7.01 -0.75
N CYS A 43 -0.84 6.42 -1.81
CA CYS A 43 -1.20 6.73 -3.19
C CYS A 43 -2.68 6.44 -3.47
N LYS A 44 -3.20 5.30 -3.02
CA LYS A 44 -4.63 4.96 -3.21
C LYS A 44 -5.55 5.98 -2.53
N ARG A 45 -5.23 6.40 -1.30
CA ARG A 45 -6.03 7.39 -0.57
C ARG A 45 -5.94 8.78 -1.20
N MET A 46 -4.77 9.18 -1.66
CA MET A 46 -4.60 10.48 -2.34
C MET A 46 -5.32 10.49 -3.68
N GLY A 47 -5.18 9.44 -4.49
CA GLY A 47 -5.90 9.33 -5.77
C GLY A 47 -7.42 9.34 -5.60
N LEU A 48 -7.96 8.80 -4.49
CA LEU A 48 -9.38 8.93 -4.18
C LEU A 48 -9.76 10.41 -3.92
N LEU A 49 -8.95 11.14 -3.15
CA LEU A 49 -9.19 12.56 -2.89
C LEU A 49 -9.16 13.37 -4.19
N GLU A 50 -8.14 13.19 -5.03
CA GLU A 50 -8.03 13.87 -6.33
C GLU A 50 -9.18 13.52 -7.28
N SER A 51 -9.70 12.29 -7.22
CA SER A 51 -10.88 11.91 -8.02
C SER A 51 -12.17 12.60 -7.56
N MET A 52 -12.29 12.87 -6.25
CA MET A 52 -13.45 13.57 -5.68
C MET A 52 -13.32 15.10 -5.82
N LEU A 53 -12.10 15.63 -5.83
CA LEU A 53 -11.80 17.05 -5.90
C LEU A 53 -10.63 17.33 -6.87
N PRO A 54 -10.89 17.31 -8.20
CA PRO A 54 -9.84 17.47 -9.20
C PRO A 54 -9.08 18.81 -9.11
N ASP A 55 -9.73 19.84 -8.58
CA ASP A 55 -9.14 21.18 -8.39
C ASP A 55 -7.99 21.20 -7.37
N THR A 56 -7.76 20.11 -6.62
CA THR A 56 -6.59 19.98 -5.75
C THR A 56 -5.31 19.57 -6.48
N ILE A 57 -5.40 18.99 -7.68
CA ILE A 57 -4.25 18.52 -8.48
C ILE A 57 -3.24 19.64 -8.77
N PRO A 58 -3.65 20.86 -9.20
CA PRO A 58 -2.69 21.93 -9.49
C PRO A 58 -2.14 22.65 -8.25
N LEU A 59 -2.59 22.31 -7.03
CA LEU A 59 -2.14 22.99 -5.81
C LEU A 59 -0.69 22.63 -5.48
N THR A 60 0.05 23.61 -4.97
CA THR A 60 1.36 23.34 -4.36
C THR A 60 1.20 22.56 -3.05
N GLU A 61 2.27 21.92 -2.57
CA GLU A 61 2.24 21.17 -1.31
C GLU A 61 1.76 22.03 -0.13
N GLU A 62 2.16 23.31 -0.07
CA GLU A 62 1.75 24.23 0.99
C GLU A 62 0.28 24.63 0.85
N GLN A 63 -0.19 24.92 -0.36
CA GLN A 63 -1.61 25.22 -0.61
C GLN A 63 -2.50 24.03 -0.26
N PHE A 64 -2.07 22.83 -0.66
CA PHE A 64 -2.77 21.58 -0.37
C PHE A 64 -2.81 21.31 1.13
N LYS A 65 -1.71 21.54 1.84
CA LYS A 65 -1.66 21.43 3.31
C LYS A 65 -2.66 22.37 3.97
N ILE A 66 -2.67 23.66 3.59
CA ILE A 66 -3.62 24.65 4.12
C ILE A 66 -5.06 24.20 3.85
N PHE A 67 -5.34 23.73 2.63
CA PHE A 67 -6.65 23.18 2.27
C PHE A 67 -7.06 22.04 3.22
N LEU A 68 -6.20 21.05 3.46
CA LEU A 68 -6.49 19.94 4.37
C LEU A 68 -6.69 20.41 5.82
N GLU A 69 -5.86 21.35 6.31
CA GLU A 69 -6.00 21.87 7.67
C GLU A 69 -7.35 22.57 7.88
N ARG A 70 -7.81 23.34 6.89
CA ARG A 70 -9.08 24.07 6.96
C ARG A 70 -10.31 23.18 6.77
N THR A 71 -10.18 22.08 6.03
CA THR A 71 -11.32 21.22 5.66
C THR A 71 -11.44 19.95 6.51
N ILE A 72 -10.33 19.37 6.94
CA ILE A 72 -10.30 18.09 7.68
C ILE A 72 -10.11 18.29 9.18
N ILE A 73 -9.37 19.30 9.63
CA ILE A 73 -9.10 19.51 11.07
C ILE A 73 -10.26 20.29 11.72
N THR A 74 -11.49 19.88 11.44
CA THR A 74 -12.71 20.47 12.01
C THR A 74 -13.32 19.56 13.07
N GLU A 75 -14.16 20.12 13.95
CA GLU A 75 -14.92 19.34 14.93
C GLU A 75 -15.87 18.35 14.25
N HIS A 76 -16.51 18.77 13.16
CA HIS A 76 -17.41 17.93 12.38
C HIS A 76 -16.70 16.70 11.80
N SER A 77 -15.50 16.87 11.24
CA SER A 77 -14.70 15.75 10.74
C SER A 77 -14.32 14.76 11.85
N ARG A 78 -14.00 15.26 13.05
CA ARG A 78 -13.74 14.40 14.23
C ARG A 78 -14.98 13.62 14.64
N HIS A 79 -16.15 14.26 14.68
CA HIS A 79 -17.42 13.60 14.99
C HIS A 79 -17.72 12.47 13.98
N ILE A 80 -17.60 12.73 12.67
CA ILE A 80 -17.78 11.71 11.64
C ILE A 80 -16.83 10.52 11.84
N LEU A 81 -15.56 10.78 12.18
CA LEU A 81 -14.59 9.71 12.47
C LEU A 81 -15.03 8.85 13.65
N THR A 82 -15.53 9.46 14.73
CA THR A 82 -16.07 8.74 15.89
C THR A 82 -17.26 7.86 15.48
N GLU A 83 -18.20 8.39 14.69
CA GLU A 83 -19.38 7.65 14.23
C GLU A 83 -19.02 6.48 13.30
N ILE A 84 -17.99 6.64 12.44
CA ILE A 84 -17.45 5.54 11.62
C ILE A 84 -16.81 4.47 12.53
N GLN A 85 -16.03 4.86 13.52
CA GLN A 85 -15.37 3.94 14.45
C GLN A 85 -16.37 3.19 15.35
N ALA A 86 -17.48 3.84 15.71
CA ALA A 86 -18.59 3.23 16.43
C ALA A 86 -19.47 2.31 15.54
N GLY A 87 -19.24 2.29 14.23
CA GLY A 87 -19.99 1.47 13.27
C GLY A 87 -21.36 2.05 12.90
N HIS A 88 -21.64 3.31 13.26
CA HIS A 88 -22.90 3.99 12.96
C HIS A 88 -23.00 4.44 11.49
N ILE A 89 -21.86 4.66 10.84
CA ILE A 89 -21.78 5.02 9.42
C ILE A 89 -21.22 3.82 8.64
N ASN A 90 -22.07 3.17 7.85
CA ASN A 90 -21.70 2.02 7.02
C ASN A 90 -21.43 2.44 5.56
N PRO A 91 -20.24 2.16 5.00
CA PRO A 91 -19.86 2.61 3.65
C PRO A 91 -20.63 1.94 2.51
N ILE A 92 -21.44 0.91 2.81
CA ILE A 92 -22.27 0.21 1.81
C ILE A 92 -23.48 1.05 1.38
N LEU A 93 -23.88 2.08 2.16
CA LEU A 93 -25.11 2.85 1.92
C LEU A 93 -24.90 4.26 1.33
N SER A 94 -23.66 4.69 1.05
CA SER A 94 -23.40 6.08 0.58
C SER A 94 -23.52 6.31 -0.93
N ASN A 95 -23.92 5.31 -1.72
CA ASN A 95 -24.14 5.47 -3.16
C ASN A 95 -25.61 5.76 -3.47
N THR A 96 -26.06 7.01 -3.34
CA THR A 96 -27.12 7.58 -4.21
C THR A 96 -27.11 9.11 -4.13
N ALA A 97 -26.35 9.77 -5.02
CA ALA A 97 -26.73 11.06 -5.64
C ALA A 97 -25.71 11.51 -6.71
N GLY A 98 -26.03 11.27 -8.00
CA GLY A 98 -25.55 12.00 -9.20
C GLY A 98 -24.06 11.83 -9.57
N THR A 99 -23.65 11.51 -10.80
CA THR A 99 -24.29 11.69 -12.11
C THR A 99 -23.65 10.70 -13.09
N ALA A 100 -24.49 9.96 -13.80
CA ALA A 100 -24.11 9.20 -14.98
C ALA A 100 -23.81 10.18 -16.12
N GLN A 101 -22.63 10.08 -16.73
CA GLN A 101 -22.47 10.28 -18.17
C GLN A 101 -21.48 9.24 -18.69
N SER A 102 -22.05 8.32 -19.48
CA SER A 102 -21.36 7.38 -20.35
C SER A 102 -20.60 8.11 -21.46
N ASN A 103 -19.51 7.48 -21.94
CA ASN A 103 -19.02 7.35 -23.32
C ASN A 103 -17.50 7.10 -23.21
N GLY A 104 -16.84 6.09 -23.77
CA GLY A 104 -17.14 4.99 -24.66
C GLY A 104 -15.83 4.19 -24.86
N ALA A 105 -15.96 2.97 -25.37
CA ALA A 105 -14.94 1.94 -25.65
C ALA A 105 -13.55 2.46 -26.17
N GLU A 106 -12.41 1.79 -25.95
CA GLU A 106 -12.05 0.49 -26.51
C GLU A 106 -10.68 -0.06 -25.99
N ARG A 107 -10.62 -1.40 -25.92
CA ARG A 107 -9.51 -2.34 -26.19
C ARG A 107 -8.36 -2.54 -25.20
N GLU A 108 -8.39 -3.73 -24.60
CA GLU A 108 -7.24 -4.58 -24.32
C GLU A 108 -6.34 -4.75 -25.56
N GLN A 109 -5.04 -4.64 -25.38
CA GLN A 109 -4.05 -5.38 -26.15
C GLN A 109 -2.96 -5.88 -25.21
N ASP A 110 -3.03 -7.18 -24.93
CA ASP A 110 -1.88 -7.99 -24.57
C ASP A 110 -0.82 -7.88 -25.67
N GLY A 111 0.40 -7.55 -25.26
CA GLY A 111 1.57 -7.45 -26.13
C GLY A 111 2.77 -8.07 -25.44
N ASP A 112 2.75 -9.41 -25.34
CA ASP A 112 3.95 -10.23 -25.28
C ASP A 112 4.81 -9.90 -26.51
N ASN A 113 6.04 -9.43 -26.31
CA ASN A 113 7.06 -9.54 -27.34
C ASN A 113 8.44 -9.68 -26.72
N GLY A 114 8.90 -10.93 -26.66
CA GLY A 114 10.27 -11.29 -26.35
C GLY A 114 11.25 -10.70 -27.36
N ALA A 115 12.19 -9.89 -26.87
CA ALA A 115 13.39 -9.55 -27.61
C ALA A 115 14.45 -10.63 -27.38
N ARG A 116 14.49 -11.52 -28.36
CA ARG A 116 15.49 -12.56 -28.60
C ARG A 116 16.85 -11.96 -28.96
N VAL A 117 17.88 -12.66 -28.49
CA VAL A 117 19.30 -12.63 -28.85
C VAL A 117 19.55 -12.59 -30.37
N THR A 118 20.43 -11.69 -30.79
CA THR A 118 21.32 -11.75 -31.97
C THR A 118 22.44 -10.74 -31.74
N GLY A 119 23.72 -10.96 -31.96
CA GLY A 119 24.55 -12.09 -32.39
C GLY A 119 26.00 -11.60 -32.22
#